data_AF-A0A7S2EEN9-F1
#
_entry.id   AF-A0A7S2EEN9-F1
#
_cell.length_a   1.000
_cell.length_b   1.000
_cell.length_c   1.000
_cell.angle_alpha   90.00
_cell.angle_beta   90.00
_cell.angle_gamma   90.00
#
_symmetry.space_group_name_H-M   'P 1'
#
loop_
_entity.id
_entity.type
_entity.pdbx_description
1 polymer ?
#
loop_
_entity_poly.entity_id
_entity_poly.type
_entity_poly.pdbx_seq_one_letter_code
_entity_poly.pdbx_strand_id
1 'polypeptide(L)'
;LTAVDWASIRLPTALVCTMARLSSLNELRLSLTDDVRQHLVSQYDDGKTTDHFQRILDAMKIAPRVTTCRVNRILATTDEVVSQLREILLERGKQREDVKICNFSIRKHEAFDDVVVISPEDARNRLSGLRTPPIGLQNDNSGSKQMFGKGKSQSERGPWPMNNCVIICDRRCGEAVLRGSDIFVRGVICADQGVKEGDEVAVYADLQESATTRGLMLEKYTGHCVFLGLGTAKCSRAEMFGRSKGVGVEMYKRAGPDHPPLNSVLTGKMMLQNIPSILVGHALEPQIGDTILDMCSAPGGKASHVASLVKNNALIIACDKSRRKMVTAKKFFNEMGASCIVPLALDATNCVVQD
;
A
#
# COMPACT_ATOMS: atom_id res chain seq x y z
N LEU A 1 29.25 -13.97 -2.48
CA LEU A 1 29.48 -12.70 -1.74
C LEU A 1 28.84 -12.84 -0.37
N THR A 2 29.66 -12.72 0.67
CA THR A 2 29.36 -13.08 2.07
C THR A 2 28.17 -12.29 2.63
N ALA A 3 27.35 -12.98 3.43
CA ALA A 3 26.20 -12.39 4.12
C ALA A 3 26.68 -11.32 5.10
N VAL A 4 26.54 -10.05 4.75
CA VAL A 4 26.79 -8.91 5.64
C VAL A 4 25.77 -8.98 6.79
N ASP A 5 26.27 -8.93 8.03
CA ASP A 5 25.43 -8.87 9.23
C ASP A 5 24.90 -7.45 9.43
N TRP A 6 23.74 -7.19 8.84
CA TRP A 6 23.06 -5.89 8.82
C TRP A 6 22.66 -5.36 10.21
N ALA A 7 22.67 -6.19 11.26
CA ALA A 7 22.37 -5.76 12.63
C ALA A 7 23.53 -4.99 13.31
N SER A 8 24.73 -5.04 12.74
CA SER A 8 25.95 -4.47 13.34
C SER A 8 26.22 -3.00 12.96
N ILE A 9 25.49 -2.44 11.99
CA ILE A 9 25.66 -1.05 11.55
C ILE A 9 24.90 -0.12 12.50
N ARG A 10 25.56 0.33 13.56
CA ARG A 10 25.06 1.41 14.43
C ARG A 10 25.24 2.76 13.71
N LEU A 11 24.13 3.37 13.29
CA LEU A 11 24.13 4.76 12.85
C LEU A 11 24.06 5.72 14.06
N PRO A 12 24.77 6.86 14.03
CA PRO A 12 24.76 7.82 15.14
C PRO A 12 23.34 8.36 15.39
N THR A 13 22.93 8.36 16.66
CA THR A 13 21.56 8.62 17.14
C THR A 13 21.10 10.08 17.10
N ALA A 14 21.87 11.02 16.54
CA ALA A 14 21.43 12.41 16.45
C ALA A 14 22.09 13.13 15.26
N LEU A 15 21.35 13.26 14.17
CA LEU A 15 21.64 14.21 13.10
C LEU A 15 20.38 15.03 12.83
N VAL A 16 20.22 16.09 13.60
CA VAL A 16 19.29 17.18 13.27
C VAL A 16 19.90 17.92 12.09
N CYS A 17 19.59 17.48 10.87
CA CYS A 17 19.76 18.27 9.67
C CYS A 17 18.66 19.33 9.66
N THR A 18 19.02 20.60 9.64
CA THR A 18 18.10 21.73 9.85
C THR A 18 17.11 21.98 8.70
N MET A 19 16.95 21.08 7.71
CA MET A 19 15.99 21.29 6.62
C MET A 19 15.18 20.07 6.14
N ALA A 20 15.61 18.82 6.32
CA ALA A 20 14.79 17.65 6.01
C ALA A 20 14.91 16.61 7.13
N ARG A 21 13.81 15.92 7.44
CA ARG A 21 13.76 14.92 8.52
C ARG A 21 13.58 13.52 7.93
N LEU A 22 14.28 12.56 8.52
CA LEU A 22 14.22 11.15 8.12
C LEU A 22 13.86 10.28 9.32
N SER A 23 12.78 9.53 9.18
CA SER A 23 12.35 8.53 10.17
C SER A 23 12.52 7.12 9.64
N SER A 24 12.72 6.17 10.55
CA SER A 24 12.52 4.74 10.28
C SER A 24 11.03 4.39 10.45
N LEU A 25 10.59 3.25 9.91
CA LEU A 25 9.22 2.76 10.16
C LEU A 25 8.98 2.50 11.66
N ASN A 26 10.02 2.10 12.41
CA ASN A 26 9.93 1.83 13.84
C ASN A 26 9.63 3.09 14.68
N GLU A 27 10.00 4.26 14.18
CA GLU A 27 9.82 5.54 14.88
C GLU A 27 8.54 6.26 14.50
N LEU A 28 7.84 5.81 13.46
CA LEU A 28 6.59 6.40 13.05
C LEU A 28 5.62 6.37 14.23
N ARG A 29 4.97 7.51 14.45
CA ARG A 29 3.82 7.63 15.34
C ARG A 29 2.63 8.01 14.49
N LEU A 30 1.48 7.40 14.77
CA LEU A 30 0.24 7.88 14.21
C LEU A 30 0.06 9.34 14.65
N SER A 31 -0.09 10.22 13.65
CA SER A 31 -0.44 11.61 13.88
C SER A 31 -1.89 11.65 14.35
N LEU A 32 -2.08 11.87 15.65
CA LEU A 32 -3.37 12.15 16.26
C LEU A 32 -3.23 13.51 16.93
N THR A 33 -4.21 14.39 16.74
CA THR A 33 -4.30 15.62 17.53
C THR A 33 -4.46 15.25 19.00
N ASP A 34 -4.01 16.14 19.89
CA ASP A 34 -4.11 15.90 21.33
C ASP A 34 -5.56 15.69 21.76
N ASP A 35 -6.51 16.43 21.17
CA ASP A 35 -7.95 16.27 21.41
C ASP A 35 -8.46 14.88 21.04
N VAL A 36 -8.09 14.38 19.85
CA VAL A 36 -8.49 13.02 19.41
C VAL A 36 -7.84 11.97 20.30
N ARG A 37 -6.57 12.15 20.66
CA ARG A 37 -5.88 11.23 21.56
C ARG A 37 -6.55 11.20 22.93
N GLN A 38 -6.84 12.35 23.52
CA GLN A 38 -7.52 12.45 24.81
C GLN A 38 -8.90 11.82 24.76
N HIS A 39 -9.68 12.11 23.71
CA HIS A 39 -11.01 11.52 23.55
C HIS A 39 -10.95 9.99 23.43
N LEU A 40 -10.02 9.45 22.65
CA LEU A 40 -9.86 8.00 22.51
C LEU A 40 -9.39 7.35 23.82
N VAL A 41 -8.44 7.98 24.54
CA VAL A 41 -7.97 7.49 25.84
C VAL A 41 -9.05 7.59 26.92
N SER A 42 -9.91 8.62 26.89
CA SER A 42 -10.95 8.79 27.90
C SER A 42 -12.06 7.73 27.83
N GLN A 43 -12.18 7.00 26.72
CA GLN A 43 -13.10 5.85 26.62
C GLN A 43 -12.57 4.60 27.33
N TYR A 44 -11.35 4.66 27.87
CA TYR A 44 -10.61 3.54 28.42
C TYR A 44 -10.27 3.83 29.90
N ASP A 45 -11.18 3.49 30.81
CA ASP A 45 -11.26 4.00 32.20
C ASP A 45 -10.36 3.28 33.24
N ASP A 46 -9.33 2.54 32.80
CA ASP A 46 -8.34 1.98 33.74
C ASP A 46 -6.89 2.07 33.20
N GLY A 47 -5.92 2.13 34.12
CA GLY A 47 -4.50 2.22 33.77
C GLY A 47 -3.96 1.02 32.96
N LYS A 48 -4.66 -0.13 32.94
CA LYS A 48 -4.33 -1.28 32.08
C LYS A 48 -4.77 -1.02 30.63
N THR A 49 -5.77 -0.18 30.43
CA THR A 49 -6.35 0.09 29.12
C THR A 49 -5.59 1.16 28.35
N THR A 50 -4.84 2.03 29.03
CA THR A 50 -3.88 2.95 28.38
C THR A 50 -2.76 2.17 27.66
N ASP A 51 -2.27 1.07 28.26
CA ASP A 51 -1.33 0.16 27.61
C ASP A 51 -1.96 -0.54 26.38
N HIS A 52 -3.23 -0.96 26.49
CA HIS A 52 -3.95 -1.55 25.38
C HIS A 52 -4.11 -0.59 24.20
N PHE A 53 -4.49 0.66 24.46
CA PHE A 53 -4.59 1.69 23.43
C PHE A 53 -3.24 1.96 22.76
N GLN A 54 -2.16 2.04 23.53
CA GLN A 54 -0.81 2.20 22.98
C GLN A 54 -0.43 1.00 22.08
N ARG A 55 -0.76 -0.23 22.48
CA ARG A 55 -0.58 -1.43 21.64
C ARG A 55 -1.37 -1.37 20.34
N ILE A 56 -2.60 -0.84 20.34
CA ILE A 56 -3.39 -0.62 19.11
C ILE A 56 -2.68 0.39 18.21
N LEU A 57 -2.23 1.52 18.76
CA LEU A 57 -1.50 2.54 18.00
C LEU A 57 -0.21 1.99 17.41
N ASP A 58 0.50 1.13 18.13
CA ASP A 58 1.71 0.48 17.65
C ASP A 58 1.41 -0.54 16.54
N ALA A 59 0.33 -1.31 16.67
CA ALA A 59 -0.11 -2.26 15.64
C ALA A 59 -0.55 -1.54 14.35
N MET A 60 -1.21 -0.40 14.44
CA MET A 60 -1.68 0.38 13.29
C MET A 60 -0.55 1.00 12.44
N LYS A 61 0.69 1.04 12.95
CA LYS A 61 1.86 1.51 12.19
C LYS A 61 2.35 0.48 11.18
N ILE A 62 2.02 -0.79 11.41
CA ILE A 62 2.57 -1.91 10.67
C ILE A 62 1.51 -2.40 9.69
N ALA A 63 1.90 -2.61 8.44
CA ALA A 63 1.03 -3.25 7.48
C ALA A 63 0.60 -4.65 7.98
N PRO A 64 -0.60 -5.14 7.61
CA PRO A 64 -1.04 -6.49 7.96
C PRO A 64 0.02 -7.53 7.57
N ARG A 65 0.25 -8.57 8.38
CA ARG A 65 1.28 -9.59 8.10
C ARG A 65 0.97 -10.46 6.88
N VAL A 66 -0.29 -10.47 6.45
CA VAL A 66 -0.79 -11.31 5.36
C VAL A 66 -1.59 -10.45 4.39
N THR A 67 -1.53 -10.81 3.12
CA THR A 67 -2.41 -10.26 2.08
C THR A 67 -3.59 -11.19 1.92
N THR A 68 -4.79 -10.63 1.89
CA THR A 68 -6.03 -11.39 1.67
C THR A 68 -6.70 -11.00 0.37
N CYS A 69 -7.04 -12.02 -0.41
CA CYS A 69 -7.78 -11.91 -1.65
C CYS A 69 -9.13 -12.58 -1.49
N ARG A 70 -10.21 -11.87 -1.80
CA ARG A 70 -11.53 -12.45 -2.01
C ARG A 70 -11.62 -13.01 -3.42
N VAL A 71 -12.09 -14.24 -3.56
CA VAL A 71 -12.36 -14.90 -4.84
C VAL A 71 -13.75 -14.50 -5.33
N ASN A 72 -13.86 -14.18 -6.61
CA ASN A 72 -15.13 -13.95 -7.26
C ASN A 72 -15.70 -15.28 -7.78
N ARG A 73 -16.61 -15.88 -7.01
CA ARG A 73 -17.24 -17.17 -7.29
C ARG A 73 -18.18 -17.17 -8.51
N ILE A 74 -18.45 -16.00 -9.09
CA ILE A 74 -19.16 -15.87 -10.37
C ILE A 74 -18.24 -16.30 -11.52
N LEU A 75 -16.95 -15.96 -11.45
CA LEU A 75 -16.01 -16.08 -12.57
C LEU A 75 -14.92 -17.13 -12.39
N ALA A 76 -14.65 -17.55 -11.15
CA ALA A 76 -13.61 -18.53 -10.85
C ALA A 76 -13.87 -19.29 -9.55
N THR A 77 -13.28 -20.47 -9.44
CA THR A 77 -13.17 -21.22 -8.20
C THR A 77 -11.93 -20.80 -7.41
N THR A 78 -11.94 -21.05 -6.10
CA THR A 78 -10.79 -20.77 -5.23
C THR A 78 -9.56 -21.58 -5.63
N ASP A 79 -9.74 -22.82 -6.11
CA ASP A 79 -8.63 -23.67 -6.59
C ASP A 79 -7.96 -23.12 -7.85
N GLU A 80 -8.75 -22.66 -8.82
CA GLU A 80 -8.22 -22.01 -10.03
C GLU A 80 -7.43 -20.75 -9.69
N VAL A 81 -7.93 -19.92 -8.77
CA VAL A 81 -7.24 -18.70 -8.34
C VAL A 81 -5.93 -19.05 -7.63
N VAL A 82 -5.93 -20.02 -6.71
CA VAL A 82 -4.71 -20.46 -6.02
C VAL A 82 -3.67 -20.98 -7.01
N SER A 83 -4.08 -21.80 -7.98
CA SER A 83 -3.16 -22.36 -8.98
C SER A 83 -2.55 -21.26 -9.87
N GLN A 84 -3.39 -20.37 -10.43
CA GLN A 84 -2.94 -19.26 -11.27
C GLN A 84 -2.05 -18.26 -10.49
N LEU A 85 -2.36 -17.99 -9.22
CA LEU A 85 -1.51 -17.13 -8.39
C LEU A 85 -0.13 -17.74 -8.14
N ARG A 86 -0.05 -19.06 -7.90
CA ARG A 86 1.24 -19.74 -7.73
C ARG A 86 2.10 -19.61 -8.97
N GLU A 87 1.52 -19.84 -10.15
CA GLU A 87 2.22 -19.71 -11.43
C GLU A 87 2.74 -18.28 -11.63
N ILE A 88 1.89 -17.27 -11.47
CA ILE A 88 2.26 -15.85 -11.64
C ILE A 88 3.37 -15.43 -10.68
N LEU A 89 3.30 -15.84 -9.40
CA LEU A 89 4.34 -15.47 -8.44
C LEU A 89 5.65 -16.25 -8.68
N LEU A 90 5.59 -17.49 -9.16
CA LEU A 90 6.78 -18.27 -9.54
C LEU A 90 7.49 -17.66 -10.77
N GLU A 91 6.74 -17.25 -11.79
CA GLU A 91 7.30 -16.61 -12.98
C GLU A 91 8.02 -15.31 -12.65
N ARG A 92 7.38 -14.47 -11.82
CA ARG A 92 7.99 -13.22 -11.34
C ARG A 92 9.25 -13.49 -10.53
N GLY A 93 9.26 -14.56 -9.74
CA GLY A 93 10.42 -15.05 -9.00
C GLY A 93 11.64 -15.35 -9.88
N LYS A 94 11.43 -15.86 -11.10
CA LYS A 94 12.51 -16.25 -12.02
C LYS A 94 13.15 -15.08 -12.77
N GLN A 95 12.47 -13.95 -12.89
CA GLN A 95 12.95 -12.81 -13.69
C GLN A 95 14.06 -11.98 -13.02
N ARG A 96 14.44 -12.28 -11.77
CA ARG A 96 15.56 -11.64 -11.06
C ARG A 96 16.50 -12.69 -10.47
N GLU A 97 17.51 -13.10 -11.23
CA GLU A 97 18.52 -14.09 -10.80
C GLU A 97 19.32 -13.64 -9.56
N ASP A 98 19.38 -12.33 -9.31
CA ASP A 98 20.15 -11.64 -8.27
C ASP A 98 19.35 -11.32 -6.99
N VAL A 99 18.01 -11.39 -7.04
CA VAL A 99 17.13 -11.13 -5.89
C VAL A 99 16.21 -12.34 -5.69
N LYS A 100 16.49 -13.16 -4.66
CA LYS A 100 15.53 -14.15 -4.15
C LYS A 100 14.23 -13.42 -3.80
N ILE A 101 13.26 -13.41 -4.71
CA ILE A 101 11.89 -13.02 -4.37
C ILE A 101 11.45 -14.02 -3.30
N CYS A 102 11.11 -13.48 -2.13
CA CYS A 102 10.69 -14.27 -0.99
C CYS A 102 9.60 -15.25 -1.43
N ASN A 103 9.81 -16.55 -1.21
CA ASN A 103 8.77 -17.54 -1.46
C ASN A 103 7.53 -17.13 -0.66
N PHE A 104 6.40 -16.99 -1.34
CA PHE A 104 5.12 -16.68 -0.69
C PHE A 104 4.37 -18.00 -0.49
N SER A 105 3.85 -18.20 0.72
CA SER A 105 2.88 -19.27 0.95
C SER A 105 1.49 -18.78 0.55
N ILE A 106 0.84 -19.55 -0.32
CA ILE A 106 -0.53 -19.30 -0.80
C ILE A 106 -1.42 -20.43 -0.29
N ARG A 107 -2.40 -20.07 0.53
CA ARG A 107 -3.31 -20.99 1.22
C ARG A 107 -4.75 -20.49 1.12
N LYS A 108 -5.70 -21.41 1.18
CA LYS A 108 -7.11 -21.06 1.39
C LYS A 108 -7.31 -20.68 2.85
N HIS A 109 -8.24 -19.78 3.12
CA HIS A 109 -8.64 -19.47 4.49
C HIS A 109 -9.41 -20.65 5.09
N GLU A 110 -9.21 -20.94 6.38
CA GLU A 110 -9.80 -22.11 7.03
C GLU A 110 -11.32 -21.99 7.20
N ALA A 111 -11.80 -20.79 7.50
CA ALA A 111 -13.23 -20.54 7.76
C ALA A 111 -14.02 -20.02 6.54
N PHE A 112 -13.35 -19.52 5.50
CA PHE A 112 -14.02 -18.86 4.37
C PHE A 112 -13.56 -19.49 3.06
N ASP A 113 -14.49 -20.16 2.37
CA ASP A 113 -14.21 -20.93 1.16
C ASP A 113 -13.83 -20.06 -0.04
N ASP A 114 -14.13 -18.76 0.02
CA ASP A 114 -13.89 -17.76 -1.01
C ASP A 114 -12.73 -16.81 -0.69
N VAL A 115 -11.86 -17.18 0.26
CA VAL A 115 -10.71 -16.36 0.66
C VAL A 115 -9.40 -17.09 0.44
N VAL A 116 -8.47 -16.38 -0.19
CA VAL A 116 -7.07 -16.80 -0.35
C VAL A 116 -6.19 -15.89 0.51
N VAL A 117 -5.29 -16.51 1.27
CA VAL A 117 -4.32 -15.84 2.13
C VAL A 117 -2.93 -16.05 1.54
N ILE A 118 -2.20 -14.95 1.42
CA ILE A 118 -0.84 -14.91 0.92
C ILE A 118 0.05 -14.34 2.01
N SER A 119 1.12 -15.05 2.35
CA SER A 119 2.06 -14.61 3.38
C SER A 119 3.51 -14.90 2.99
N PRO A 120 4.46 -14.00 3.28
CA PRO A 120 5.88 -14.24 3.02
C PRO A 120 6.40 -15.40 3.89
N GLU A 121 7.23 -16.28 3.33
CA GLU A 121 7.84 -17.39 4.09
C GLU A 121 8.94 -16.92 5.06
N ASP A 122 9.65 -15.82 4.74
CA ASP A 122 10.60 -15.18 5.68
C ASP A 122 10.02 -13.85 6.18
N ALA A 123 9.50 -13.87 7.41
CA ALA A 123 8.93 -12.69 8.06
C ALA A 123 9.99 -11.76 8.67
N ARG A 124 11.29 -12.10 8.61
CA ARG A 124 12.34 -11.29 9.23
C ARG A 124 12.68 -10.09 8.36
N ASN A 125 11.92 -9.02 8.57
CA ASN A 125 12.16 -7.78 7.86
C ASN A 125 13.35 -7.02 8.46
N ARG A 126 14.47 -7.02 7.75
CA ARG A 126 15.74 -6.39 8.19
C ARG A 126 15.83 -4.90 7.86
N LEU A 127 14.83 -4.34 7.18
CA LEU A 127 14.88 -2.96 6.66
C LEU A 127 14.01 -1.96 7.43
N SER A 128 13.14 -2.39 8.34
CA SER A 128 12.22 -1.49 9.07
C SER A 128 12.90 -0.46 9.96
N GLY A 129 14.11 -0.78 10.45
CA GLY A 129 14.95 0.12 11.23
C GLY A 129 15.89 1.01 10.41
N LEU A 130 15.93 0.85 9.09
CA LEU A 130 16.84 1.65 8.26
C LEU A 130 16.39 3.11 8.21
N ARG A 131 17.36 3.98 8.46
CA ARG A 131 17.32 5.41 8.16
C ARG A 131 18.31 5.62 7.03
N THR A 132 17.83 5.69 5.79
CA THR A 132 18.69 5.96 4.64
C THR A 132 18.19 7.20 3.87
N PRO A 133 19.04 7.93 3.13
CA PRO A 133 20.49 7.98 3.27
C PRO A 133 20.90 9.12 4.22
N PRO A 134 21.80 8.87 5.18
CA PRO A 134 22.63 9.93 5.75
C PRO A 134 23.81 10.22 4.81
N ILE A 135 23.74 11.25 3.96
CA ILE A 135 24.95 11.71 3.25
C ILE A 135 25.83 12.49 4.22
N GLY A 136 27.14 12.24 4.10
CA GLY A 136 28.20 13.08 4.64
C GLY A 136 27.91 14.55 4.39
N LEU A 137 27.64 15.24 5.49
CA LEU A 137 27.57 16.68 5.66
C LEU A 137 28.52 17.41 4.69
N GLN A 138 28.01 17.99 3.61
CA GLN A 138 28.70 19.11 3.02
C GLN A 138 28.27 20.37 3.76
N ASN A 139 29.26 21.10 4.26
CA ASN A 139 29.10 22.52 4.53
C ASN A 139 29.08 23.19 3.15
N ASP A 140 27.90 23.61 2.68
CA ASP A 140 27.90 24.72 1.74
C ASP A 140 28.53 25.92 2.46
N ASN A 141 29.24 26.80 1.73
CA ASN A 141 29.79 28.05 2.27
C ASN A 141 28.72 29.00 2.87
N SER A 142 27.45 28.60 2.86
CA SER A 142 26.27 29.23 3.49
C SER A 142 25.83 28.59 4.82
N GLY A 143 26.44 27.50 5.28
CA GLY A 143 26.09 26.82 6.54
C GLY A 143 24.83 25.93 6.50
N SER A 144 24.19 25.74 5.34
CA SER A 144 23.00 24.88 5.19
C SER A 144 23.37 23.42 4.85
N LYS A 145 22.91 22.46 5.66
CA LYS A 145 23.10 21.01 5.44
C LYS A 145 21.94 20.43 4.61
N GLN A 146 22.20 19.91 3.40
CA GLN A 146 21.19 19.26 2.54
C GLN A 146 21.24 17.73 2.67
N MET A 147 20.07 17.07 2.80
CA MET A 147 19.94 15.62 2.97
C MET A 147 20.15 14.85 1.66
N PHE A 148 19.71 15.42 0.54
CA PHE A 148 19.91 14.88 -0.81
C PHE A 148 20.76 15.87 -1.61
N GLY A 149 22.06 15.62 -1.72
CA GLY A 149 23.00 16.52 -2.41
C GLY A 149 22.88 16.46 -3.94
N LYS A 150 23.39 17.49 -4.61
CA LYS A 150 23.50 17.53 -6.08
C LYS A 150 24.46 16.46 -6.61
N GLY A 151 24.02 15.73 -7.63
CA GLY A 151 24.88 15.31 -8.75
C GLY A 151 26.10 14.43 -8.43
N LYS A 152 26.15 13.70 -7.33
CA LYS A 152 27.22 12.72 -7.10
C LYS A 152 27.03 11.49 -7.99
N SER A 153 28.12 11.03 -8.60
CA SER A 153 28.18 9.72 -9.27
C SER A 153 27.84 8.61 -8.27
N GLN A 154 27.31 7.47 -8.74
CA GLN A 154 26.88 6.36 -7.89
C GLN A 154 27.98 5.92 -6.88
N SER A 155 29.25 5.98 -7.27
CA SER A 155 30.42 5.66 -6.43
C SER A 155 30.71 6.68 -5.31
N GLU A 156 30.31 7.93 -5.48
CA GLU A 156 30.56 9.04 -4.52
C GLU A 156 29.49 9.16 -3.43
N ARG A 157 28.36 8.46 -3.61
CA ARG A 157 27.20 8.49 -2.71
C ARG A 157 27.35 7.58 -1.48
N GLY A 158 28.45 6.84 -1.37
CA GLY A 158 28.73 5.95 -0.23
C GLY A 158 28.22 4.52 -0.44
N PRO A 159 28.28 3.65 0.59
CA PRO A 159 27.86 2.26 0.47
C PRO A 159 26.34 2.14 0.28
N TRP A 160 25.90 1.02 -0.26
CA TRP A 160 24.49 0.67 -0.41
C TRP A 160 23.71 0.83 0.92
N PRO A 161 22.45 1.32 0.89
CA PRO A 161 21.64 1.71 -0.26
C PRO A 161 21.82 3.18 -0.67
N MET A 162 22.86 3.86 -0.19
CA MET A 162 23.06 5.29 -0.41
C MET A 162 23.48 5.61 -1.85
N ASN A 163 24.11 4.65 -2.53
CA ASN A 163 24.50 4.78 -3.93
C ASN A 163 23.31 4.78 -4.90
N ASN A 164 22.13 4.31 -4.49
CA ASN A 164 20.96 4.26 -5.35
C ASN A 164 20.38 5.65 -5.62
N CYS A 165 19.71 5.81 -6.77
CA CYS A 165 18.91 7.00 -7.04
C CYS A 165 17.70 7.04 -6.09
N VAL A 166 17.23 8.22 -5.71
CA VAL A 166 16.15 8.37 -4.73
C VAL A 166 14.86 8.81 -5.39
N ILE A 167 13.74 8.22 -4.95
CA ILE A 167 12.38 8.59 -5.31
C ILE A 167 11.55 8.79 -4.05
N ILE A 168 10.77 9.87 -4.01
CA ILE A 168 9.81 10.15 -2.93
C ILE A 168 8.41 10.13 -3.52
N CYS A 169 7.55 9.27 -2.96
CA CYS A 169 6.14 9.18 -3.27
C CYS A 169 5.27 9.87 -2.21
N ASP A 170 3.99 10.09 -2.55
CA ASP A 170 3.03 10.61 -1.60
C ASP A 170 2.70 9.61 -0.48
N ARG A 171 2.15 10.12 0.64
CA ARG A 171 1.81 9.31 1.81
C ARG A 171 0.90 8.11 1.48
N ARG A 172 -0.13 8.32 0.66
CA ARG A 172 -1.11 7.26 0.33
C ARG A 172 -0.47 6.20 -0.57
N CYS A 173 0.41 6.61 -1.47
CA CYS A 173 1.23 5.72 -2.26
C CYS A 173 2.16 4.90 -1.36
N GLY A 174 2.78 5.52 -0.35
CA GLY A 174 3.59 4.81 0.64
C GLY A 174 2.83 3.73 1.40
N GLU A 175 1.62 4.03 1.86
CA GLU A 175 0.72 3.05 2.50
C GLU A 175 0.32 1.90 1.56
N ALA A 176 0.20 2.17 0.25
CA ALA A 176 -0.06 1.13 -0.74
C ALA A 176 1.18 0.26 -0.99
N VAL A 177 2.37 0.87 -1.06
CA VAL A 177 3.65 0.16 -1.22
C VAL A 177 3.88 -0.79 -0.05
N LEU A 178 3.64 -0.35 1.19
CA LEU A 178 3.75 -1.20 2.38
C LEU A 178 2.75 -2.36 2.39
N ARG A 179 1.70 -2.32 1.56
CA ARG A 179 0.74 -3.43 1.35
C ARG A 179 1.04 -4.25 0.10
N GLY A 180 2.19 -4.05 -0.53
CA GLY A 180 2.66 -4.82 -1.68
C GLY A 180 2.57 -4.10 -3.01
N SER A 181 2.00 -2.90 -3.10
CA SER A 181 1.86 -2.22 -4.39
C SER A 181 3.21 -1.80 -4.98
N ASP A 182 3.20 -1.60 -6.30
CA ASP A 182 4.25 -0.88 -7.02
C ASP A 182 3.92 0.60 -7.00
N ILE A 183 4.87 1.45 -7.40
CA ILE A 183 4.62 2.89 -7.49
C ILE A 183 4.22 3.23 -8.91
N PHE A 184 3.01 3.78 -9.06
CA PHE A 184 2.57 4.38 -10.31
C PHE A 184 3.07 5.81 -10.44
N VAL A 185 3.30 6.29 -11.67
CA VAL A 185 3.84 7.63 -11.97
C VAL A 185 3.08 8.80 -11.33
N ARG A 186 1.80 8.59 -10.98
CA ARG A 186 0.97 9.58 -10.26
C ARG A 186 1.30 9.70 -8.78
N GLY A 187 1.79 8.62 -8.15
CA GLY A 187 2.17 8.61 -6.74
C GLY A 187 3.56 9.20 -6.50
N VAL A 188 4.38 9.38 -7.54
CA VAL A 188 5.70 10.01 -7.43
C VAL A 188 5.55 11.52 -7.26
N ILE A 189 6.11 12.06 -6.19
CA ILE A 189 6.18 13.51 -5.91
C ILE A 189 7.54 14.05 -6.34
N CYS A 190 8.61 13.37 -5.98
CA CYS A 190 9.98 13.83 -6.15
C CYS A 190 10.87 12.67 -6.59
N ALA A 191 11.93 12.98 -7.34
CA ALA A 191 12.91 12.00 -7.81
C ALA A 191 14.27 12.66 -8.03
N ASP A 192 15.33 11.88 -8.01
CA ASP A 192 16.65 12.34 -8.48
C ASP A 192 16.60 12.79 -9.94
N GLN A 193 17.40 13.79 -10.31
CA GLN A 193 17.46 14.31 -11.69
C GLN A 193 17.95 13.25 -12.68
N GLY A 194 18.87 12.38 -12.23
CA GLY A 194 19.55 11.39 -13.07
C GLY A 194 18.80 10.07 -13.27
N VAL A 195 17.59 9.90 -12.72
CA VAL A 195 16.85 8.62 -12.79
C VAL A 195 16.52 8.24 -14.24
N LYS A 196 16.97 7.05 -14.63
CA LYS A 196 16.68 6.39 -15.90
C LYS A 196 15.91 5.09 -15.68
N GLU A 197 15.28 4.60 -16.74
CA GLU A 197 14.70 3.26 -16.74
C GLU A 197 15.79 2.20 -16.49
N GLY A 198 15.49 1.23 -15.64
CA GLY A 198 16.42 0.18 -15.22
C GLY A 198 17.23 0.52 -13.98
N ASP A 199 17.29 1.79 -13.56
CA ASP A 199 18.04 2.19 -12.37
C ASP A 199 17.44 1.54 -11.11
N GLU A 200 18.33 1.07 -10.23
CA GLU A 200 17.93 0.73 -8.88
C GLU A 200 17.72 2.00 -8.05
N VAL A 201 16.59 2.04 -7.33
CA VAL A 201 16.15 3.23 -6.60
C VAL A 201 15.81 2.92 -5.15
N ALA A 202 16.18 3.85 -4.26
CA ALA A 202 15.72 3.93 -2.90
C ALA A 202 14.43 4.75 -2.83
N VAL A 203 13.41 4.21 -2.17
CA VAL A 203 12.06 4.75 -2.19
C VAL A 203 11.65 5.24 -0.81
N TYR A 204 11.04 6.43 -0.77
CA TYR A 204 10.56 7.09 0.45
C TYR A 204 9.12 7.55 0.29
N ALA A 205 8.38 7.63 1.41
CA ALA A 205 7.11 8.36 1.47
C ALA A 205 7.31 9.73 2.13
N ASP A 206 6.70 10.75 1.54
CA ASP A 206 6.53 12.06 2.17
C ASP A 206 5.46 11.97 3.27
N LEU A 207 5.83 12.40 4.48
CA LEU A 207 4.97 12.42 5.66
C LEU A 207 4.38 13.80 5.95
N GLN A 208 4.82 14.85 5.24
CA GLN A 208 4.25 16.18 5.46
C GLN A 208 2.79 16.28 5.03
N GLU A 209 2.03 17.07 5.79
CA GLU A 209 0.63 17.42 5.49
C GLU A 209 0.51 18.64 4.57
N SER A 210 1.60 19.41 4.37
CA SER A 210 1.67 20.52 3.42
C SER A 210 2.02 20.06 2.01
N ALA A 211 1.48 20.74 0.99
CA ALA A 211 1.60 20.35 -0.41
C ALA A 211 3.03 20.46 -0.94
N THR A 212 3.80 19.38 -0.87
CA THR A 212 4.99 19.21 -1.72
C THR A 212 4.54 19.18 -3.18
N THR A 213 5.08 20.10 -3.99
CA THR A 213 4.68 20.19 -5.40
C THR A 213 5.23 18.99 -6.17
N ARG A 214 4.35 18.28 -6.88
CA ARG A 214 4.75 17.17 -7.76
C ARG A 214 5.73 17.66 -8.82
N GLY A 215 6.83 16.94 -9.01
CA GLY A 215 7.91 17.31 -9.91
C GLY A 215 9.02 18.13 -9.24
N LEU A 216 8.98 18.29 -7.91
CA LEU A 216 10.07 18.88 -7.16
C LEU A 216 11.40 18.16 -7.46
N MET A 217 12.48 18.92 -7.52
CA MET A 217 13.83 18.36 -7.60
C MET A 217 14.25 17.89 -6.21
N LEU A 218 14.87 16.73 -6.12
CA LEU A 218 15.20 16.09 -4.84
C LEU A 218 16.06 16.96 -3.92
N GLU A 219 17.02 17.69 -4.48
CA GLU A 219 17.85 18.66 -3.77
C GLU A 219 17.05 19.76 -3.04
N LYS A 220 15.82 20.04 -3.49
CA LYS A 220 14.93 21.05 -2.91
C LYS A 220 13.95 20.47 -1.90
N TYR A 221 13.98 19.16 -1.66
CA TYR A 221 13.07 18.53 -0.71
C TYR A 221 13.51 18.85 0.73
N THR A 222 12.67 19.61 1.43
CA THR A 222 12.85 19.98 2.85
C THR A 222 11.80 19.31 3.74
N GLY A 223 11.25 18.19 3.28
CA GLY A 223 10.15 17.50 3.93
C GLY A 223 10.57 16.55 5.05
N HIS A 224 9.58 15.87 5.63
CA HIS A 224 9.80 14.72 6.51
C HIS A 224 9.42 13.47 5.74
N CYS A 225 10.37 12.54 5.56
CA CYS A 225 10.10 11.30 4.86
C CYS A 225 10.47 10.05 5.66
N VAL A 226 9.95 8.90 5.20
CA VAL A 226 10.25 7.57 5.73
C VAL A 226 10.68 6.64 4.62
N PHE A 227 11.69 5.81 4.87
CA PHE A 227 12.15 4.80 3.94
C PHE A 227 11.11 3.67 3.78
N LEU A 228 10.77 3.35 2.53
CA LEU A 228 9.79 2.32 2.19
C LEU A 228 10.43 1.05 1.66
N GLY A 229 11.62 1.14 1.08
CA GLY A 229 12.29 0.01 0.45
C GLY A 229 13.00 0.37 -0.84
N LEU A 230 13.17 -0.63 -1.68
CA LEU A 230 13.94 -0.57 -2.91
C LEU A 230 13.12 -1.07 -4.09
N GLY A 231 13.39 -0.46 -5.24
CA GLY A 231 12.74 -0.80 -6.49
C GLY A 231 13.61 -0.55 -7.70
N THR A 232 13.05 -0.84 -8.86
CA THR A 232 13.65 -0.56 -10.16
C THR A 232 12.78 0.47 -10.87
N ALA A 233 13.40 1.57 -11.32
CA ALA A 233 12.71 2.56 -12.12
C ALA A 233 12.27 1.96 -13.46
N LYS A 234 10.99 2.12 -13.81
CA LYS A 234 10.40 1.63 -15.07
C LYS A 234 10.20 2.72 -16.11
N CYS A 235 10.67 3.92 -15.81
CA CYS A 235 10.70 5.05 -16.73
C CYS A 235 11.68 6.10 -16.22
N SER A 236 12.07 7.02 -17.10
CA SER A 236 12.90 8.17 -16.74
C SER A 236 12.16 9.19 -15.87
N ARG A 237 12.89 10.10 -15.20
CA ARG A 237 12.27 11.23 -14.48
C ARG A 237 11.28 12.02 -15.34
N ALA A 238 11.66 12.35 -16.59
CA ALA A 238 10.82 13.13 -17.49
C ALA A 238 9.48 12.43 -17.74
N GLU A 239 9.51 11.13 -17.95
CA GLU A 239 8.31 10.31 -18.14
C GLU A 239 7.48 10.14 -16.86
N MET A 240 8.12 9.98 -15.71
CA MET A 240 7.42 9.93 -14.41
C MET A 240 6.52 11.15 -14.22
N PHE A 241 7.01 12.34 -14.59
CA PHE A 241 6.25 13.58 -14.42
C PHE A 241 5.38 13.97 -15.62
N GLY A 242 5.71 13.49 -16.83
CA GLY A 242 4.95 13.76 -18.05
C GLY A 242 3.76 12.81 -18.30
N ARG A 243 3.81 11.56 -17.82
CA ARG A 243 2.75 10.57 -18.06
C ARG A 243 1.63 10.68 -17.03
N SER A 244 0.40 10.32 -17.44
CA SER A 244 -0.77 10.33 -16.56
C SER A 244 -1.05 9.00 -15.86
N LYS A 245 -0.49 7.89 -16.35
CA LYS A 245 -0.68 6.50 -15.90
C LYS A 245 0.57 5.67 -16.21
N GLY A 246 0.68 4.49 -15.59
CA GLY A 246 1.79 3.55 -15.78
C GLY A 246 2.59 3.33 -14.50
N VAL A 247 3.30 2.21 -14.44
CA VAL A 247 4.22 1.88 -13.35
C VAL A 247 5.46 2.77 -13.49
N GLY A 248 5.78 3.52 -12.44
CA GLY A 248 6.99 4.33 -12.34
C GLY A 248 8.14 3.60 -11.67
N VAL A 249 7.85 2.84 -10.62
CA VAL A 249 8.83 2.01 -9.89
C VAL A 249 8.22 0.66 -9.57
N GLU A 250 8.90 -0.41 -9.95
CA GLU A 250 8.58 -1.77 -9.52
C GLU A 250 9.33 -2.08 -8.23
N MET A 251 8.61 -2.42 -7.16
CA MET A 251 9.17 -2.62 -5.83
C MET A 251 9.58 -4.08 -5.64
N TYR A 252 10.87 -4.33 -5.43
CA TYR A 252 11.42 -5.68 -5.22
C TYR A 252 11.79 -5.96 -3.76
N LYS A 253 11.88 -4.93 -2.90
CA LYS A 253 12.14 -5.11 -1.47
C LYS A 253 11.47 -4.02 -0.65
N ARG A 254 10.72 -4.39 0.40
CA ARG A 254 9.97 -3.44 1.24
C ARG A 254 10.49 -3.42 2.68
N ALA A 255 10.36 -2.27 3.33
CA ALA A 255 10.76 -2.07 4.71
C ALA A 255 9.74 -2.62 5.74
N GLY A 256 8.46 -2.68 5.37
CA GLY A 256 7.41 -3.44 6.07
C GLY A 256 7.24 -4.84 5.48
N PRO A 257 6.47 -5.75 6.13
CA PRO A 257 6.30 -7.15 5.69
C PRO A 257 6.22 -7.25 4.17
N ASP A 258 7.01 -8.13 3.57
CA ASP A 258 7.06 -8.15 2.11
C ASP A 258 5.79 -8.80 1.56
N HIS A 259 5.16 -8.10 0.64
CA HIS A 259 3.90 -8.47 0.04
C HIS A 259 4.08 -8.47 -1.49
N PRO A 260 3.51 -9.44 -2.20
CA PRO A 260 3.65 -9.48 -3.65
C PRO A 260 2.86 -8.33 -4.29
N PRO A 261 3.37 -7.73 -5.38
CA PRO A 261 2.61 -6.75 -6.16
C PRO A 261 1.48 -7.42 -6.92
N LEU A 262 0.26 -7.38 -6.38
CA LEU A 262 -0.91 -8.01 -7.01
C LEU A 262 -1.75 -7.04 -7.86
N ASN A 263 -1.14 -5.93 -8.29
CA ASN A 263 -1.80 -4.93 -9.14
C ASN A 263 -2.23 -5.58 -10.47
N SER A 264 -3.52 -5.53 -10.80
CA SER A 264 -4.10 -6.09 -12.03
C SER A 264 -3.87 -7.60 -12.22
N VAL A 265 -3.55 -8.34 -11.16
CA VAL A 265 -3.40 -9.80 -11.21
C VAL A 265 -4.79 -10.42 -11.10
N LEU A 266 -5.11 -11.33 -12.03
CA LEU A 266 -6.38 -12.06 -12.08
C LEU A 266 -7.63 -11.16 -11.95
N THR A 267 -7.61 -10.03 -12.66
CA THR A 267 -8.71 -9.05 -12.70
C THR A 267 -10.06 -9.74 -12.95
N GLY A 268 -11.06 -9.39 -12.14
CA GLY A 268 -12.40 -9.98 -12.19
C GLY A 268 -12.52 -11.30 -11.41
N LYS A 269 -11.48 -12.16 -11.40
CA LYS A 269 -11.50 -13.45 -10.69
C LYS A 269 -11.21 -13.33 -9.20
N MET A 270 -10.47 -12.31 -8.79
CA MET A 270 -10.22 -12.01 -7.39
C MET A 270 -10.14 -10.50 -7.12
N MET A 271 -10.25 -10.13 -5.85
CA MET A 271 -10.12 -8.77 -5.37
C MET A 271 -9.33 -8.73 -4.08
N LEU A 272 -8.37 -7.81 -3.96
CA LEU A 272 -7.72 -7.51 -2.68
C LEU A 272 -8.75 -6.89 -1.73
N GLN A 273 -8.99 -7.53 -0.60
CA GLN A 273 -9.97 -7.08 0.37
C GLN A 273 -9.57 -7.57 1.76
N ASN A 274 -9.62 -6.68 2.75
CA ASN A 274 -9.27 -7.01 4.13
C ASN A 274 -10.30 -7.98 4.73
N ILE A 275 -9.85 -8.92 5.56
CA ILE A 275 -10.71 -9.92 6.23
C ILE A 275 -11.95 -9.31 6.88
N PRO A 276 -11.88 -8.22 7.69
CA PRO A 276 -13.08 -7.65 8.30
C PRO A 276 -14.13 -7.19 7.28
N SER A 277 -13.71 -6.76 6.08
CA SER A 277 -14.64 -6.37 5.02
C SER A 277 -15.28 -7.57 4.31
N ILE A 278 -14.59 -8.71 4.27
CA ILE A 278 -15.10 -9.98 3.73
C ILE A 278 -16.07 -10.62 4.73
N LEU A 279 -15.73 -10.58 6.03
CA LEU A 279 -16.57 -11.10 7.10
C LEU A 279 -17.98 -10.51 7.07
N VAL A 280 -18.14 -9.23 6.71
CA VAL A 280 -19.47 -8.60 6.59
C VAL A 280 -20.37 -9.33 5.59
N GLY A 281 -19.83 -9.78 4.45
CA GLY A 281 -20.61 -10.51 3.46
C GLY A 281 -21.06 -11.88 3.95
N HIS A 282 -20.18 -12.59 4.67
CA HIS A 282 -20.52 -13.87 5.30
C HIS A 282 -21.50 -13.71 6.45
N ALA A 283 -21.32 -12.70 7.30
CA ALA A 283 -22.20 -12.42 8.44
C ALA A 283 -23.61 -11.96 8.02
N LEU A 284 -23.76 -11.42 6.81
CA LEU A 284 -25.07 -11.11 6.23
C LEU A 284 -25.84 -12.39 5.82
N GLU A 285 -25.13 -13.50 5.59
CA GLU A 285 -25.69 -14.80 5.18
C GLU A 285 -26.72 -14.72 4.03
N PRO A 286 -26.37 -14.08 2.89
CA PRO A 286 -27.34 -13.85 1.81
C PRO A 286 -27.79 -15.17 1.17
N GLN A 287 -29.09 -15.29 0.93
CA GLN A 287 -29.72 -16.45 0.33
C GLN A 287 -30.09 -16.21 -1.14
N ILE A 288 -30.26 -17.31 -1.87
CA ILE A 288 -30.75 -17.28 -3.24
C ILE A 288 -32.19 -16.75 -3.25
N GLY A 289 -32.46 -15.74 -4.06
CA GLY A 289 -33.75 -15.09 -4.19
C GLY A 289 -33.94 -13.86 -3.29
N ASP A 290 -32.99 -13.56 -2.41
CA ASP A 290 -33.10 -12.40 -1.51
C ASP A 290 -33.14 -11.08 -2.28
N THR A 291 -33.83 -10.10 -1.68
CA THR A 291 -33.71 -8.69 -2.06
C THR A 291 -32.90 -7.96 -0.99
N ILE A 292 -31.74 -7.46 -1.37
CA ILE A 292 -30.73 -6.93 -0.45
C ILE A 292 -30.48 -5.45 -0.78
N LEU A 293 -30.42 -4.60 0.24
CA LEU A 293 -30.12 -3.18 0.12
C LEU A 293 -28.74 -2.87 0.73
N ASP A 294 -27.80 -2.41 -0.10
CA ASP A 294 -26.53 -1.82 0.33
C ASP A 294 -26.62 -0.30 0.22
N MET A 295 -26.90 0.36 1.35
CA MET A 295 -27.17 1.80 1.41
C MET A 295 -25.96 2.70 1.06
N CYS A 296 -24.74 2.19 1.21
CA CYS A 296 -23.48 2.96 1.08
C CYS A 296 -22.44 2.15 0.30
N SER A 297 -22.79 1.80 -0.93
CA SER A 297 -22.11 0.73 -1.65
C SER A 297 -20.77 1.14 -2.24
N ALA A 298 -20.63 2.36 -2.77
CA ALA A 298 -19.47 2.69 -3.60
C ALA A 298 -18.15 2.65 -2.80
N PRO A 299 -17.09 1.98 -3.33
CA PRO A 299 -16.92 1.55 -4.72
C PRO A 299 -17.57 0.21 -5.12
N GLY A 300 -18.16 -0.55 -4.19
CA GLY A 300 -18.95 -1.76 -4.47
C GLY A 300 -18.34 -3.07 -3.98
N GLY A 301 -17.29 -3.01 -3.15
CA GLY A 301 -16.56 -4.22 -2.71
C GLY A 301 -17.42 -5.22 -1.93
N LYS A 302 -18.35 -4.73 -1.11
CA LYS A 302 -19.27 -5.59 -0.32
C LYS A 302 -20.47 -6.06 -1.15
N ALA A 303 -21.14 -5.18 -1.89
CA ALA A 303 -22.22 -5.59 -2.80
C ALA A 303 -21.75 -6.65 -3.82
N SER A 304 -20.57 -6.48 -4.42
CA SER A 304 -19.99 -7.51 -5.33
C SER A 304 -19.56 -8.79 -4.60
N HIS A 305 -19.35 -8.75 -3.29
CA HIS A 305 -19.13 -9.95 -2.48
C HIS A 305 -20.43 -10.71 -2.28
N VAL A 306 -21.49 -10.02 -1.86
CA VAL A 306 -22.81 -10.60 -1.74
C VAL A 306 -23.26 -11.23 -3.06
N ALA A 307 -23.11 -10.51 -4.19
CA ALA A 307 -23.38 -11.03 -5.53
C ALA A 307 -22.60 -12.32 -5.85
N SER A 308 -21.33 -12.36 -5.43
CA SER A 308 -20.46 -13.53 -5.59
C SER A 308 -20.92 -14.72 -4.74
N LEU A 309 -21.33 -14.50 -3.49
CA LEU A 309 -21.81 -15.55 -2.58
C LEU A 309 -23.08 -16.24 -3.13
N VAL A 310 -24.03 -15.45 -3.63
CA VAL A 310 -25.29 -15.95 -4.22
C VAL A 310 -25.18 -16.29 -5.71
N LYS A 311 -23.97 -16.17 -6.30
CA LYS A 311 -23.69 -16.40 -7.73
C LYS A 311 -24.68 -15.72 -8.68
N ASN A 312 -24.97 -14.43 -8.44
CA ASN A 312 -25.96 -13.63 -9.16
C ASN A 312 -27.44 -14.05 -9.02
N ASN A 313 -27.80 -14.95 -8.10
CA ASN A 313 -29.19 -15.37 -7.88
C ASN A 313 -29.85 -14.60 -6.73
N ALA A 314 -29.84 -13.28 -6.78
CA ALA A 314 -30.52 -12.39 -5.85
C ALA A 314 -30.87 -11.07 -6.55
N LEU A 315 -31.54 -10.15 -5.88
CA LEU A 315 -31.64 -8.75 -6.29
C LEU A 315 -30.87 -7.88 -5.28
N ILE A 316 -29.86 -7.16 -5.73
CA ILE A 316 -29.06 -6.29 -4.85
C ILE A 316 -29.23 -4.85 -5.30
N ILE A 317 -29.84 -4.02 -4.46
CA ILE A 317 -29.94 -2.57 -4.67
C ILE A 317 -28.74 -1.92 -4.00
N ALA A 318 -27.85 -1.32 -4.80
CA ALA A 318 -26.62 -0.70 -4.32
C ALA A 318 -26.70 0.82 -4.44
N CYS A 319 -26.78 1.53 -3.32
CA CYS A 319 -26.95 2.97 -3.25
C CYS A 319 -25.66 3.69 -2.86
N ASP A 320 -25.42 4.87 -3.42
CA ASP A 320 -24.48 5.86 -2.86
C ASP A 320 -24.94 7.26 -3.30
N LYS A 321 -24.84 8.25 -2.41
CA LYS A 321 -25.22 9.63 -2.68
C LYS A 321 -24.48 10.24 -3.88
N SER A 322 -23.24 9.82 -4.12
CA SER A 322 -22.41 10.38 -5.19
C SER A 322 -22.68 9.71 -6.53
N ARG A 323 -23.33 10.43 -7.44
CA ARG A 323 -23.52 10.01 -8.83
C ARG A 323 -22.22 9.62 -9.52
N ARG A 324 -21.13 10.39 -9.30
CA ARG A 324 -19.80 10.08 -9.86
C ARG A 324 -19.27 8.74 -9.37
N LYS A 325 -19.36 8.46 -8.07
CA LYS A 325 -18.94 7.18 -7.51
C LYS A 325 -19.78 6.03 -8.04
N MET A 326 -21.09 6.23 -8.20
CA MET A 326 -21.98 5.19 -8.73
C MET A 326 -21.75 4.86 -10.21
N VAL A 327 -21.35 5.83 -11.03
CA VAL A 327 -20.90 5.55 -12.40
C VAL A 327 -19.64 4.66 -12.39
N THR A 328 -18.70 4.91 -11.48
CA THR A 328 -17.51 4.05 -11.30
C THR A 328 -17.90 2.68 -10.75
N ALA A 329 -18.79 2.61 -9.77
CA ALA A 329 -19.27 1.35 -9.19
C ALA A 329 -19.99 0.49 -10.23
N LYS A 330 -20.81 1.08 -11.11
CA LYS A 330 -21.47 0.37 -12.22
C LYS A 330 -20.45 -0.30 -13.17
N LYS A 331 -19.37 0.40 -13.51
CA LYS A 331 -18.28 -0.18 -14.32
C LYS A 331 -17.61 -1.33 -13.57
N PHE A 332 -17.31 -1.14 -12.29
CA PHE A 332 -16.75 -2.18 -11.43
C PHE A 332 -17.65 -3.42 -11.32
N PHE A 333 -18.96 -3.26 -11.14
CA PHE A 333 -19.90 -4.39 -11.12
C PHE A 333 -19.93 -5.15 -12.44
N ASN A 334 -19.89 -4.45 -13.58
CA ASN A 334 -19.79 -5.08 -14.89
C ASN A 334 -18.47 -5.86 -15.05
N GLU A 335 -17.34 -5.30 -14.62
CA GLU A 335 -16.03 -5.97 -14.63
C GLU A 335 -16.00 -7.22 -13.74
N MET A 336 -16.75 -7.20 -12.63
CA MET A 336 -16.91 -8.35 -11.73
C MET A 336 -17.97 -9.36 -12.20
N GLY A 337 -18.69 -9.08 -13.30
CA GLY A 337 -19.80 -9.93 -13.77
C GLY A 337 -20.99 -9.97 -12.81
N ALA A 338 -21.13 -8.99 -11.92
CA ALA A 338 -22.17 -8.94 -10.89
C ALA A 338 -23.49 -8.37 -11.46
N SER A 339 -24.19 -9.17 -12.26
CA SER A 339 -25.40 -8.76 -13.00
C SER A 339 -26.63 -8.55 -12.11
N CYS A 340 -26.65 -9.12 -10.90
CA CYS A 340 -27.75 -8.98 -9.96
C CYS A 340 -27.77 -7.64 -9.20
N ILE A 341 -26.77 -6.77 -9.41
CA ILE A 341 -26.66 -5.50 -8.71
C ILE A 341 -27.29 -4.38 -9.55
N VAL A 342 -28.22 -3.66 -8.93
CA VAL A 342 -28.84 -2.44 -9.46
C VAL A 342 -28.21 -1.23 -8.75
N PRO A 343 -27.28 -0.50 -9.41
CA PRO A 343 -26.67 0.69 -8.85
C PRO A 343 -27.60 1.90 -8.93
N LEU A 344 -27.87 2.55 -7.79
CA LEU A 344 -28.67 3.76 -7.67
C LEU A 344 -27.85 4.92 -7.07
N ALA A 345 -27.88 6.08 -7.72
CA ALA A 345 -27.36 7.31 -7.15
C ALA A 345 -28.45 7.97 -6.29
N LEU A 346 -28.50 7.61 -5.01
CA LEU A 346 -29.59 7.94 -4.10
C LEU A 346 -29.01 8.34 -2.73
N ASP A 347 -29.63 9.33 -2.08
CA ASP A 347 -29.38 9.59 -0.67
C ASP A 347 -30.17 8.59 0.17
N ALA A 348 -29.47 7.65 0.80
CA ALA A 348 -30.11 6.55 1.54
C ALA A 348 -30.96 7.03 2.72
N THR A 349 -30.74 8.25 3.24
CA THR A 349 -31.61 8.84 4.28
C THR A 349 -33.02 9.15 3.78
N ASN A 350 -33.22 9.19 2.47
CA ASN A 350 -34.49 9.49 1.82
C ASN A 350 -35.04 8.26 1.07
N CYS A 351 -34.55 7.04 1.37
CA CYS A 351 -34.96 5.80 0.72
C CYS A 351 -36.27 5.25 1.33
N VAL A 352 -37.31 6.07 1.33
CA VAL A 352 -38.66 5.72 1.81
C VAL A 352 -39.67 5.89 0.69
N VAL A 353 -40.71 5.06 0.70
CA VAL A 353 -41.90 5.28 -0.13
C VAL A 353 -42.62 6.50 0.44
N GLN A 354 -42.88 7.51 -0.38
CA GLN A 354 -43.75 8.62 0.00
C GLN A 354 -45.19 8.16 -0.22
N ASP A 355 -45.96 8.10 0.86
CA ASP A 355 -47.40 7.78 0.85
C ASP A 355 -48.23 8.87 0.17
#